data_AF-A0A7C5S945-F1
#
_entry.id   AF-A0A7C5S945-F1
#
_cell.length_a   1.000
_cell.length_b   1.000
_cell.length_c   1.000
_cell.angle_alpha   90.00
_cell.angle_beta   90.00
_cell.angle_gamma   90.00
#
_symmetry.space_group_name_H-M   'P 1'
#
loop_
_entity.id
_entity.type
_entity.pdbx_description
1 polymer ?
#
loop_
_entity_poly.entity_id
_entity_poly.type
_entity_poly.pdbx_seq_one_letter_code
_entity_poly.pdbx_strand_id
1 'polypeptide(L)'
;MNLRKICLTLMILSLLILSLSSYSGATVINEAFVTVKKITIVTEDRENIPYFTRGRLVFSEIGTNRIRDIRRIDIFTDRDGNINGIRVVYFDGINGEKSIFLKKIKSIIFEKSKKSVKEGTVHIRILSTDELVNPW
;
A
#
# COMPACT_ATOMS: atom_id res chain seq x y z
N MET A 1 -13.24 8.12 52.50
CA MET A 1 -12.71 8.41 51.15
C MET A 1 -13.86 8.95 50.31
N ASN A 2 -13.75 10.17 49.77
CA ASN A 2 -14.90 10.89 49.19
C ASN A 2 -15.29 10.33 47.82
N LEU A 3 -16.54 9.87 47.66
CA LEU A 3 -17.09 9.29 46.42
C LEU A 3 -16.88 10.21 45.20
N ARG A 4 -16.98 11.53 45.41
CA ARG A 4 -16.68 12.56 44.40
C ARG A 4 -15.24 12.53 43.90
N LYS A 5 -14.27 12.30 44.79
CA LYS A 5 -12.85 12.24 44.41
C LYS A 5 -12.57 11.00 43.56
N ILE A 6 -13.16 9.86 43.92
CA ILE A 6 -13.02 8.59 43.20
C ILE A 6 -13.56 8.73 41.77
N CYS A 7 -14.74 9.34 41.62
CA CYS A 7 -15.37 9.56 40.31
C CYS A 7 -14.53 10.50 39.42
N LEU A 8 -13.98 11.57 40.00
CA LEU A 8 -13.11 12.50 39.28
C LEU A 8 -11.81 11.83 38.81
N THR A 9 -11.17 11.02 39.66
CA THR A 9 -9.97 10.25 39.26
C THR A 9 -10.27 9.23 38.17
N LEU A 10 -11.43 8.57 38.19
CA LEU A 10 -11.84 7.64 37.15
C LEU A 10 -12.09 8.33 35.81
N MET A 11 -12.71 9.52 35.80
CA MET A 11 -12.88 10.31 34.57
C MET A 11 -11.55 10.80 34.00
N ILE A 12 -10.63 11.25 34.84
CA ILE A 12 -9.31 11.70 34.36
C ILE A 12 -8.52 10.51 33.79
N LEU A 13 -8.59 9.35 34.45
CA LEU A 13 -7.92 8.14 33.99
C LEU A 13 -8.48 7.63 32.65
N SER A 14 -9.81 7.62 32.48
CA SER A 14 -10.43 7.22 31.21
C SER A 14 -10.07 8.19 30.08
N LEU A 15 -10.07 9.50 30.36
CA LEU A 15 -9.65 10.53 29.39
C LEU A 15 -8.18 10.37 28.98
N LEU A 16 -7.31 10.00 29.93
CA LEU A 16 -5.89 9.74 29.66
C LEU A 16 -5.71 8.51 28.76
N ILE A 17 -6.44 7.42 29.03
CA ILE A 17 -6.40 6.19 28.24
C ILE A 17 -6.91 6.46 26.81
N LEU A 18 -7.99 7.24 26.66
CA LEU A 18 -8.53 7.65 25.36
C LEU A 18 -7.54 8.50 24.54
N SER A 19 -6.75 9.35 25.20
CA SER A 19 -5.74 10.18 24.52
C SER A 19 -4.51 9.39 24.05
N LEU A 20 -4.19 8.27 24.70
CA LEU A 20 -3.07 7.41 24.33
C LEU A 20 -3.38 6.52 23.12
N SER A 21 -4.65 6.30 22.81
CA SER A 21 -5.09 5.52 21.65
C SER A 21 -5.05 6.27 20.30
N SER A 22 -4.60 7.54 20.26
CA SER A 22 -4.71 8.40 19.06
C SER A 22 -3.42 8.62 18.26
N TYR A 23 -2.31 7.93 18.56
CA TYR A 23 -1.06 8.07 17.81
C TYR A 23 -0.70 6.77 17.07
N SER A 24 -1.31 6.58 15.91
CA SER A 24 -0.94 5.53 14.98
C SER A 24 -1.27 5.99 13.55
N GLY A 25 -0.53 6.99 13.07
CA GLY A 25 -0.54 7.37 11.64
C GLY A 25 0.54 6.60 10.90
N ALA A 26 0.28 6.13 9.66
CA ALA A 26 1.35 5.52 8.87
C ALA A 26 2.48 6.52 8.71
N THR A 27 3.66 6.10 9.13
CA THR A 27 4.85 6.87 8.86
C THR A 27 5.35 6.44 7.49
N VAL A 28 5.50 7.40 6.58
CA VAL A 28 6.25 7.17 5.33
C VAL A 28 7.71 6.95 5.73
N ILE A 29 8.16 5.71 5.62
CA ILE A 29 9.52 5.31 5.99
C ILE A 29 10.47 5.78 4.89
N ASN A 30 10.05 5.64 3.63
CA ASN A 30 10.86 6.01 2.47
C ASN A 30 9.96 6.27 1.26
N GLU A 31 10.44 7.07 0.32
CA GLU A 31 9.79 7.30 -0.97
C GLU A 31 10.78 7.56 -2.10
N ALA A 32 10.38 7.19 -3.31
CA ALA A 32 11.15 7.44 -4.53
C ALA A 32 10.23 7.61 -5.73
N PHE A 33 10.65 8.43 -6.69
CA PHE A 33 10.04 8.50 -8.01
C PHE A 33 10.89 7.71 -8.98
N VAL A 34 10.32 6.65 -9.56
CA VAL A 34 11.05 5.76 -10.47
C VAL A 34 10.37 5.76 -11.83
N THR A 35 11.16 6.10 -12.83
CA THR A 35 10.75 5.99 -14.22
C THR A 35 10.91 4.56 -14.70
N VAL A 36 9.79 3.91 -15.05
CA VAL A 36 9.75 2.49 -15.37
C VAL A 36 8.95 2.22 -16.64
N LYS A 37 9.41 1.25 -17.43
CA LYS A 37 8.70 0.76 -18.62
C LYS A 37 7.68 -0.32 -18.25
N LYS A 38 8.03 -1.12 -17.26
CA LYS A 38 7.26 -2.31 -16.89
C LYS A 38 7.50 -2.63 -15.42
N ILE A 39 6.41 -2.99 -14.75
CA ILE A 39 6.39 -3.44 -13.37
C ILE A 39 5.81 -4.84 -13.38
N THR A 40 6.57 -5.80 -12.88
CA THR A 40 6.08 -7.18 -12.71
C THR A 40 5.98 -7.49 -11.23
N ILE A 41 4.79 -7.91 -10.79
CA ILE A 41 4.52 -8.28 -9.42
C ILE A 41 4.23 -9.78 -9.40
N VAL A 42 4.98 -10.51 -8.58
CA VAL A 42 4.81 -11.94 -8.38
C VAL A 42 4.23 -12.14 -6.99
N THR A 43 3.10 -12.81 -6.89
CA THR A 43 2.44 -13.15 -5.63
C THR A 43 2.11 -14.63 -5.59
N GLU A 44 2.05 -15.20 -4.39
CA GLU A 44 1.56 -16.56 -4.16
C GLU A 44 0.04 -16.65 -4.26
N ASP A 45 -0.65 -15.52 -4.04
CA ASP A 45 -2.09 -15.48 -4.02
C ASP A 45 -2.66 -15.61 -5.44
N ARG A 46 -3.58 -16.54 -5.62
CA ARG A 46 -4.29 -16.77 -6.89
C ARG A 46 -5.70 -16.19 -6.87
N GLU A 47 -6.17 -15.73 -5.71
CA GLU A 47 -7.55 -15.31 -5.51
C GLU A 47 -7.71 -13.79 -5.67
N ASN A 48 -8.82 -13.40 -6.31
CA ASN A 48 -9.35 -12.03 -6.36
C ASN A 48 -8.46 -10.95 -7.01
N ILE A 49 -7.85 -11.25 -8.14
CA ILE A 49 -7.34 -10.22 -9.04
C ILE A 49 -7.88 -10.50 -10.44
N PRO A 50 -8.68 -9.61 -11.05
CA PRO A 50 -9.45 -9.92 -12.26
C PRO A 50 -8.60 -10.31 -13.50
N TYR A 51 -7.28 -10.16 -13.44
CA TYR A 51 -6.39 -10.30 -14.59
C TYR A 51 -5.12 -11.11 -14.27
N PHE A 52 -5.27 -12.21 -13.53
CA PHE A 52 -4.15 -13.10 -13.18
C PHE A 52 -3.84 -14.09 -14.32
N THR A 53 -2.58 -14.21 -14.73
CA THR A 53 -2.14 -15.29 -15.62
C THR A 53 -0.95 -16.01 -14.98
N ARG A 54 -1.16 -17.27 -14.55
CA ARG A 54 -0.09 -18.16 -14.02
C ARG A 54 0.75 -17.61 -12.85
N GLY A 55 0.16 -17.00 -11.82
CA GLY A 55 0.95 -16.57 -10.65
C GLY A 55 1.66 -15.22 -10.80
N ARG A 56 1.48 -14.56 -11.94
CA ARG A 56 2.20 -13.35 -12.30
C ARG A 56 1.22 -12.27 -12.69
N LEU A 57 1.44 -11.08 -12.15
CA LEU A 57 0.73 -9.90 -12.58
C LEU A 57 1.73 -8.96 -13.25
N VAL A 58 1.52 -8.74 -14.55
CA VAL A 58 2.44 -7.99 -15.41
C VAL A 58 1.78 -6.68 -15.83
N PHE A 59 2.28 -5.58 -15.31
CA PHE A 59 1.90 -4.23 -15.74
C PHE A 59 2.92 -3.76 -16.78
N SER A 60 2.53 -3.68 -18.05
CA SER A 60 3.44 -3.37 -19.16
C SER A 60 2.68 -2.56 -20.23
N GLU A 61 3.38 -1.97 -21.21
CA GLU A 61 2.79 -1.26 -22.36
C GLU A 61 2.67 -2.06 -23.67
N ILE A 62 3.24 -3.29 -23.84
CA ILE A 62 2.87 -4.27 -24.92
C ILE A 62 2.39 -5.71 -24.48
N GLY A 63 1.09 -6.07 -24.61
CA GLY A 63 0.42 -7.24 -23.97
C GLY A 63 -1.09 -7.06 -23.62
N THR A 64 -1.83 -8.17 -23.45
CA THR A 64 -3.32 -8.21 -23.53
C THR A 64 -4.10 -7.89 -22.25
N ASN A 65 -3.50 -7.92 -21.05
CA ASN A 65 -4.22 -7.76 -19.77
C ASN A 65 -3.61 -6.65 -18.90
N ARG A 66 -4.05 -5.38 -19.04
CA ARG A 66 -3.39 -4.24 -18.37
C ARG A 66 -4.28 -3.28 -17.63
N ILE A 67 -3.89 -3.10 -16.38
CA ILE A 67 -3.95 -1.81 -15.69
C ILE A 67 -2.93 -0.86 -16.35
N ARG A 68 -3.42 0.27 -16.87
CA ARG A 68 -2.61 1.37 -17.43
C ARG A 68 -2.41 2.45 -16.36
N ASP A 69 -1.46 3.35 -16.57
CA ASP A 69 -1.24 4.55 -15.76
C ASP A 69 -1.10 4.29 -14.24
N ILE A 70 -0.14 3.45 -13.86
CA ILE A 70 0.25 3.32 -12.44
C ILE A 70 0.80 4.66 -11.96
N ARG A 71 0.20 5.19 -10.91
CA ARG A 71 0.63 6.44 -10.27
C ARG A 71 1.50 6.15 -9.06
N ARG A 72 1.12 5.14 -8.28
CA ARG A 72 1.76 4.87 -7.00
C ARG A 72 1.79 3.39 -6.64
N ILE A 73 2.86 2.97 -6.00
CA ILE A 73 3.01 1.67 -5.35
C ILE A 73 3.38 1.93 -3.89
N ASP A 74 2.48 1.55 -2.99
CA ASP A 74 2.71 1.62 -1.55
C ASP A 74 3.09 0.22 -1.06
N ILE A 75 4.27 0.09 -0.45
CA ILE A 75 4.80 -1.14 0.15
C ILE A 75 4.61 -1.06 1.66
N PHE A 76 3.85 -1.99 2.22
CA PHE A 76 3.54 -2.00 3.65
C PHE A 76 4.47 -2.96 4.38
N THR A 77 5.25 -2.44 5.32
CA THR A 77 6.20 -3.21 6.13
C THR A 77 5.84 -3.19 7.60
N ASP A 78 6.02 -4.31 8.29
CA ASP A 78 5.93 -4.35 9.75
C ASP A 78 7.16 -3.74 10.42
N ARG A 79 7.18 -3.77 11.76
CA ARG A 79 8.29 -3.24 12.57
C ARG A 79 9.57 -4.04 12.40
N ASP A 80 9.47 -5.29 11.98
CA ASP A 80 10.60 -6.19 11.72
C ASP A 80 11.11 -6.07 10.27
N GLY A 81 10.47 -5.23 9.45
CA GLY A 81 10.81 -5.01 8.05
C GLY A 81 10.21 -6.04 7.08
N ASN A 82 9.34 -6.94 7.55
CA ASN A 82 8.66 -7.89 6.68
C ASN A 82 7.58 -7.17 5.85
N ILE A 83 7.49 -7.52 4.57
CA ILE A 83 6.47 -6.96 3.68
C ILE A 83 5.13 -7.68 3.91
N ASN A 84 4.15 -6.96 4.44
CA ASN A 84 2.79 -7.47 4.66
C ASN A 84 1.93 -7.45 3.40
N GLY A 85 2.23 -6.53 2.48
CA GLY A 85 1.54 -6.43 1.20
C GLY A 85 1.89 -5.15 0.45
N ILE A 86 1.27 -4.97 -0.70
CA ILE A 86 1.43 -3.77 -1.51
C ILE A 86 0.09 -3.26 -2.00
N ARG A 87 -0.06 -1.94 -2.08
CA ARG A 87 -1.18 -1.29 -2.77
C ARG A 87 -0.67 -0.71 -4.06
N VAL A 88 -1.28 -1.10 -5.17
CA VAL A 88 -1.03 -0.51 -6.49
C VAL A 88 -2.16 0.46 -6.80
N VAL A 89 -1.82 1.72 -7.00
CA VAL A 89 -2.75 2.80 -7.36
C VAL A 89 -2.57 3.13 -8.83
N TYR A 90 -3.67 3.12 -9.57
CA TYR A 90 -3.67 3.28 -11.02
C TYR A 90 -4.90 4.05 -11.50
N PHE A 91 -4.82 4.61 -12.70
CA PHE A 91 -5.95 5.27 -13.34
C PHE A 91 -6.60 4.31 -14.36
N ASP A 92 -7.89 4.01 -14.20
CA ASP A 92 -8.58 3.06 -15.09
C ASP A 92 -9.18 3.72 -16.35
N GLY A 93 -9.07 5.05 -16.49
CA GLY A 93 -9.56 5.81 -17.63
C GLY A 93 -11.05 6.17 -17.58
N ILE A 94 -11.84 5.46 -16.77
CA ILE A 94 -13.31 5.54 -16.79
C ILE A 94 -13.86 6.00 -15.44
N ASN A 95 -13.45 5.34 -14.37
CA ASN A 95 -13.91 5.58 -13.01
C ASN A 95 -12.86 6.34 -12.17
N GLY A 96 -11.76 6.78 -12.80
CA GLY A 96 -10.72 7.58 -12.17
C GLY A 96 -9.62 6.75 -11.52
N GLU A 97 -9.13 7.22 -10.38
CA GLU A 97 -8.12 6.53 -9.59
C GLU A 97 -8.72 5.29 -8.91
N LYS A 98 -8.03 4.16 -9.04
CA LYS A 98 -8.36 2.87 -8.44
C LYS A 98 -7.15 2.36 -7.69
N SER A 99 -7.40 1.50 -6.71
CA SER A 99 -6.33 0.80 -6.02
C SER A 99 -6.63 -0.68 -5.88
N ILE A 100 -5.57 -1.48 -5.89
CA ILE A 100 -5.64 -2.92 -5.60
C ILE A 100 -4.60 -3.26 -4.53
N PHE A 101 -5.05 -3.94 -3.48
CA PHE A 101 -4.16 -4.43 -2.43
C PHE A 101 -3.81 -5.90 -2.69
N LEU A 102 -2.51 -6.19 -2.70
CA LEU A 102 -1.95 -7.49 -3.01
C LEU A 102 -1.18 -8.00 -1.80
N LYS A 103 -1.52 -9.21 -1.35
CA LYS A 103 -0.84 -9.92 -0.24
C LYS A 103 0.15 -10.94 -0.80
N LYS A 104 0.97 -11.52 0.09
CA LYS A 104 1.90 -12.63 -0.21
C LYS A 104 2.83 -12.34 -1.41
N ILE A 105 3.43 -11.15 -1.40
CA ILE A 105 4.31 -10.69 -2.49
C ILE A 105 5.64 -11.44 -2.41
N LYS A 106 5.98 -12.14 -3.49
CA LYS A 106 7.28 -12.82 -3.64
C LYS A 106 8.36 -11.88 -4.16
N SER A 107 8.00 -11.06 -5.15
CA SER A 107 8.96 -10.16 -5.78
C SER A 107 8.26 -9.07 -6.57
N ILE A 108 8.91 -7.91 -6.64
CA ILE A 108 8.55 -6.80 -7.51
C ILE A 108 9.75 -6.52 -8.41
N ILE A 109 9.52 -6.46 -9.72
CA ILE A 109 10.56 -6.26 -10.72
C ILE A 109 10.25 -4.99 -11.49
N PHE A 110 11.17 -4.04 -11.43
CA PHE A 110 11.11 -2.77 -12.14
C PHE A 110 12.06 -2.82 -13.35
N GLU A 111 11.49 -2.82 -14.55
CA GLU A 111 12.26 -2.77 -15.78
C GLU A 111 12.38 -1.31 -16.24
N LYS A 112 13.60 -0.76 -16.14
CA LYS A 112 13.93 0.56 -16.70
C LYS A 112 13.98 0.48 -18.24
N SER A 113 13.50 1.51 -18.93
CA SER A 113 13.64 1.59 -20.38
C SER A 113 15.08 1.94 -20.78
N LYS A 114 15.58 1.38 -21.88
CA LYS A 114 16.85 1.79 -22.53
C LYS A 114 16.66 2.84 -23.64
N LYS A 115 15.42 3.16 -24.03
CA LYS A 115 15.08 4.11 -25.10
C LYS A 115 13.78 4.86 -24.77
N SER A 116 13.61 6.02 -25.42
CA SER A 116 12.47 6.97 -25.39
C SER A 116 11.11 6.33 -25.73
N VAL A 117 10.64 5.41 -24.88
CA VAL A 117 9.23 5.01 -24.79
C VAL A 117 8.54 6.05 -23.91
N LYS A 118 7.22 6.26 -24.06
CA LYS A 118 6.48 7.09 -23.11
C LYS A 118 6.70 6.51 -21.70
N GLU A 119 7.39 7.28 -20.88
CA GLU A 119 7.86 6.85 -19.59
C GLU A 119 6.83 7.24 -18.53
N GLY A 120 6.37 6.24 -17.76
CA GLY A 120 5.54 6.48 -16.58
C GLY A 120 6.43 6.69 -15.35
N THR A 121 6.35 7.87 -14.74
CA THR A 121 6.93 8.09 -13.42
C THR A 121 6.01 7.48 -12.38
N VAL A 122 6.51 6.48 -11.66
CA VAL A 122 5.77 5.81 -10.58
C VAL A 122 6.32 6.28 -9.24
N HIS A 123 5.43 6.72 -8.37
CA HIS A 123 5.76 7.03 -6.98
C HIS A 123 5.78 5.73 -6.16
N ILE A 124 6.93 5.38 -5.60
CA ILE A 124 7.09 4.22 -4.73
C ILE A 124 7.20 4.74 -3.31
N ARG A 125 6.39 4.22 -2.38
CA ARG A 125 6.48 4.53 -0.95
C ARG A 125 6.62 3.25 -0.13
N ILE A 126 7.37 3.34 0.96
CA ILE A 126 7.43 2.31 2.00
C ILE A 126 6.72 2.89 3.23
N LEU A 127 5.72 2.18 3.73
CA LEU A 127 4.79 2.60 4.78
C LEU A 127 4.79 1.58 5.93
N SER A 128 4.70 2.04 7.18
CA SER A 128 4.48 1.12 8.31
C SER A 128 3.06 0.52 8.31
N THR A 129 2.93 -0.72 8.77
CA THR A 129 1.66 -1.48 8.74
C THR A 129 0.65 -1.12 9.82
N ASP A 130 0.93 -0.12 10.64
CA ASP A 130 -0.02 0.36 11.64
C ASP A 130 -1.33 0.92 11.01
N GLU A 131 -1.41 1.01 9.67
CA GLU A 131 -2.58 1.39 8.87
C GLU A 131 -3.36 0.26 8.17
N LEU A 132 -3.01 -1.02 8.35
CA LEU A 132 -3.81 -2.13 7.78
C LEU A 132 -5.21 -2.29 8.42
N VAL A 133 -5.60 -1.36 9.30
CA VAL A 133 -6.85 -1.35 10.06
C VAL A 133 -8.08 -1.06 9.18
N ASN A 134 -7.94 -0.56 7.94
CA ASN A 134 -9.08 -0.37 7.05
C ASN A 134 -8.75 -0.63 5.56
N PRO A 135 -9.17 -1.77 4.99
CA PRO A 135 -9.15 -2.01 3.55
C PRO A 135 -10.48 -1.55 2.93
N TRP A 136 -10.70 -0.25 2.78
CA TRP A 136 -11.82 0.27 1.98
C TRP A 136 -11.36 1.44 1.12
#